data_AF-A0A8S3RZ16-F1
#
_entry.id   AF-A0A8S3RZ16-F1
#
_cell.length_a   1.000
_cell.length_b   1.000
_cell.length_c   1.000
_cell.angle_alpha   90.00
_cell.angle_beta   90.00
_cell.angle_gamma   90.00
#
_symmetry.space_group_name_H-M   'P 1'
#
loop_
_entity.id
_entity.type
_entity.pdbx_description
1 polymer ?
#
loop_
_entity_poly.entity_id
_entity_poly.type
_entity_poly.pdbx_seq_one_letter_code
_entity_poly.pdbx_strand_id
1 'polypeptide(L)'
;MAQAASKTCEICVSASGSHYCLECEQYFCENCKGFHKRQRVTKHHQFQSSSDVIPEGKSKCKDHNEDVSFVCNTCNVAVCSSCVTGSHSGHAFSKLLDSISQLKETNTTDLRSKVHEATQNMKQIEEGLKAFDVKVEGIVKAITEEGTKIKTMVDKCISEKIASVKDQSRKERDKLTKLLEDTQMDLKAGRDLDKKIHELNKTRNDGKLLQSLQKLTDYIAKLTVKPIPEFPNIQYTAKSATDNDVKQLFGNYIISDNKQEVNPKERGRYLYRCNKCG
;
A
#
# COMPACT_ATOMS: atom_id res chain seq x y z
N MET A 1 -31.42 -48.17 35.49
CA MET A 1 -31.30 -46.84 36.12
C MET A 1 -31.09 -45.83 34.99
N ALA A 2 -32.14 -45.10 34.59
CA ALA A 2 -32.06 -44.13 33.49
C ALA A 2 -31.35 -42.86 33.97
N GLN A 3 -30.24 -42.51 33.34
CA GLN A 3 -29.49 -41.29 33.65
C GLN A 3 -30.12 -40.13 32.87
N ALA A 4 -30.82 -39.23 33.56
CA ALA A 4 -31.35 -38.01 32.95
C ALA A 4 -30.18 -37.14 32.48
N ALA A 5 -30.08 -36.88 31.18
CA ALA A 5 -29.07 -35.99 30.62
C ALA A 5 -29.24 -34.58 31.21
N SER A 6 -28.17 -34.02 31.79
CA SER A 6 -28.18 -32.70 32.42
C SER A 6 -28.34 -31.60 31.35
N LYS A 7 -29.45 -30.86 31.38
CA LYS A 7 -29.75 -29.76 30.45
C LYS A 7 -28.95 -28.50 30.82
N THR A 8 -27.69 -28.41 30.41
CA THR A 8 -26.81 -27.26 30.65
C THR A 8 -26.76 -26.32 29.45
N CYS A 9 -26.37 -25.06 29.68
CA CYS A 9 -26.19 -24.06 28.63
C CYS A 9 -24.97 -24.40 27.77
N GLU A 10 -25.12 -24.46 26.45
CA GLU A 10 -24.06 -24.82 25.48
C GLU A 10 -22.84 -23.89 25.55
N ILE A 11 -23.08 -22.60 25.82
CA ILE A 11 -22.02 -21.58 25.81
C ILE A 11 -21.34 -21.46 27.18
N CYS A 12 -22.11 -21.51 28.27
CA CYS A 12 -21.56 -21.33 29.62
C CYS A 12 -21.04 -22.64 30.22
N VAL A 13 -21.60 -23.78 29.79
CA VAL A 13 -21.37 -25.16 30.28
C VAL A 13 -21.76 -25.39 31.75
N SER A 14 -21.63 -24.38 32.61
CA SER A 14 -21.92 -24.40 34.05
C SER A 14 -23.32 -23.91 34.44
N ALA A 15 -23.98 -23.13 33.58
CA ALA A 15 -25.32 -22.60 33.83
C ALA A 15 -26.41 -23.56 33.37
N SER A 16 -27.56 -23.59 34.06
CA SER A 16 -28.73 -24.35 33.61
C SER A 16 -29.26 -23.82 32.27
N GLY A 17 -29.52 -24.73 31.33
CA GLY A 17 -30.10 -24.42 30.03
C GLY A 17 -31.62 -24.28 30.11
N SER A 18 -32.10 -23.12 30.57
CA SER A 18 -33.53 -22.86 30.77
C SER A 18 -34.32 -22.71 29.46
N HIS A 19 -33.64 -22.46 28.34
CA HIS A 19 -34.25 -22.25 27.04
C HIS A 19 -33.66 -23.20 26.00
N TYR A 20 -34.49 -23.69 25.09
CA TYR A 20 -34.08 -24.57 24.01
C TYR A 20 -34.32 -23.87 22.67
N CYS A 21 -33.28 -23.77 21.83
CA CYS A 21 -33.39 -23.22 20.48
C CYS A 21 -33.88 -24.31 19.52
N LEU A 22 -34.98 -24.06 18.81
CA LEU A 22 -35.60 -25.07 17.94
C LEU A 22 -34.78 -25.37 16.69
N GLU A 23 -34.03 -24.40 16.18
CA GLU A 23 -33.25 -24.53 14.95
C GLU A 23 -31.82 -25.01 15.22
N CYS A 24 -31.28 -24.75 16.41
CA CYS A 24 -29.93 -25.22 16.80
C CYS A 24 -29.96 -26.51 17.61
N GLU A 25 -31.14 -26.92 18.08
CA GLU A 25 -31.34 -28.09 18.95
C GLU A 25 -30.48 -28.08 20.22
N GLN A 26 -30.17 -26.88 20.74
CA GLN A 26 -29.25 -26.64 21.84
C GLN A 26 -29.92 -25.90 22.99
N TYR A 27 -29.42 -26.12 24.20
CA TYR A 27 -29.89 -25.47 25.41
C TYR A 27 -29.06 -24.21 25.73
N PHE A 28 -29.72 -23.14 26.15
CA PHE A 28 -29.13 -21.84 26.46
C PHE A 28 -29.72 -21.30 27.77
N CYS A 29 -28.91 -20.55 28.54
CA CYS A 29 -29.44 -19.70 29.60
C CYS A 29 -30.04 -18.40 29.01
N GLU A 30 -30.76 -17.61 29.81
CA GLU A 30 -31.41 -16.38 29.33
C GLU A 30 -30.44 -15.42 28.62
N ASN A 31 -29.25 -15.22 29.19
CA ASN A 31 -28.24 -14.31 28.63
C ASN A 31 -27.73 -14.80 27.27
N CYS A 32 -27.44 -16.10 27.16
CA CYS A 32 -26.94 -16.70 25.92
C CYS A 32 -28.01 -16.74 24.83
N LYS A 33 -29.29 -16.97 25.17
CA LYS A 33 -30.43 -16.79 24.24
C LYS A 33 -30.48 -15.37 23.69
N GLY A 34 -30.29 -14.36 24.54
CA GLY A 34 -30.24 -12.95 24.14
C GLY A 34 -29.12 -12.65 23.15
N PHE A 35 -27.91 -13.17 23.39
CA PHE A 35 -26.79 -13.04 22.47
C PHE A 35 -27.03 -13.78 21.15
N HIS A 36 -27.56 -15.00 21.23
CA HIS A 36 -27.88 -15.84 20.07
C HIS A 36 -28.84 -15.12 19.12
N LYS A 37 -29.90 -14.47 19.63
CA LYS A 37 -30.82 -13.70 18.78
C LYS A 37 -30.24 -12.42 18.17
N ARG A 38 -29.06 -11.96 18.62
CA ARG A 38 -28.40 -10.75 18.07
C ARG A 38 -27.47 -11.05 16.90
N GLN A 39 -27.04 -12.30 16.72
CA GLN A 39 -26.18 -12.66 15.60
C GLN A 39 -26.97 -12.64 14.28
N ARG A 40 -26.33 -12.18 13.20
CA ARG A 40 -26.98 -12.05 11.88
C ARG A 40 -27.61 -13.35 11.39
N VAL A 41 -26.98 -14.48 11.72
CA VAL A 41 -27.38 -15.83 11.28
C VAL A 41 -28.57 -16.36 12.07
N THR A 42 -28.59 -16.15 13.39
CA THR A 42 -29.50 -16.81 14.32
C THR A 42 -30.62 -15.90 14.86
N LYS A 43 -30.72 -14.66 14.34
CA LYS A 43 -31.74 -13.68 14.75
C LYS A 43 -33.19 -14.14 14.60
N HIS A 44 -33.44 -15.07 13.69
CA HIS A 44 -34.77 -15.61 13.41
C HIS A 44 -35.11 -16.88 14.20
N HIS A 45 -34.16 -17.38 15.00
CA HIS A 45 -34.34 -18.63 15.71
C HIS A 45 -35.34 -18.50 16.85
N GLN A 46 -36.17 -19.52 17.01
CA GLN A 46 -37.21 -19.60 18.02
C GLN A 46 -36.72 -20.37 19.25
N PHE A 47 -37.24 -19.98 20.41
CA PHE A 47 -36.88 -20.58 21.69
C PHE A 47 -38.14 -21.03 22.43
N GLN A 48 -38.05 -22.18 23.07
CA GLN A 48 -39.06 -22.69 24.01
C GLN A 48 -38.45 -22.94 25.39
N SER A 49 -39.29 -23.11 26.40
CA SER A 49 -38.83 -23.50 27.74
C SER A 49 -38.22 -24.90 27.68
N SER A 50 -37.14 -25.13 28.43
CA SER A 50 -36.52 -26.45 28.52
C SER A 50 -37.43 -27.51 29.16
N SER A 51 -38.49 -27.08 29.87
CA SER A 51 -39.56 -27.94 30.41
C SER A 51 -40.45 -28.54 29.32
N ASP A 52 -40.59 -27.84 28.19
CA ASP A 52 -41.57 -28.17 27.15
C ASP A 52 -40.96 -29.02 26.02
N VAL A 53 -39.68 -29.38 26.18
CA VAL A 53 -38.92 -30.21 25.24
C VAL A 53 -39.31 -31.68 25.44
N ILE A 54 -39.97 -32.28 24.44
CA ILE A 54 -40.30 -33.71 24.39
C ILE A 54 -38.99 -34.53 24.33
N PRO A 55 -38.86 -35.66 25.05
CA PRO A 55 -37.66 -36.49 25.04
C PRO A 55 -37.24 -36.97 23.65
N GLU A 56 -35.92 -37.03 23.43
CA GLU A 56 -35.31 -37.51 22.18
C GLU A 56 -35.72 -38.94 21.84
N GLY A 57 -36.02 -39.19 20.56
CA GLY A 57 -36.05 -40.53 19.97
C GLY A 57 -37.35 -40.96 19.31
N LYS A 58 -38.49 -40.29 19.54
CA LYS A 58 -39.75 -40.60 18.85
C LYS A 58 -40.55 -39.33 18.58
N SER A 59 -40.40 -38.81 17.37
CA SER A 59 -41.31 -37.76 16.89
C SER A 59 -42.68 -38.39 16.65
N LYS A 60 -43.71 -37.82 17.28
CA LYS A 60 -45.09 -38.25 17.08
C LYS A 60 -45.77 -37.38 16.03
N CYS A 61 -46.64 -37.99 15.24
CA CYS A 61 -47.56 -37.29 14.36
C CYS A 61 -48.48 -36.40 15.22
N LYS A 62 -48.64 -35.15 14.80
CA LYS A 62 -49.46 -34.16 15.49
C LYS A 62 -50.94 -34.52 15.50
N ASP A 63 -51.41 -35.17 14.43
CA ASP A 63 -52.83 -35.42 14.21
C ASP A 63 -53.27 -36.80 14.72
N HIS A 64 -52.35 -37.78 14.72
CA HIS A 64 -52.69 -39.19 14.99
C HIS A 64 -51.99 -39.77 16.24
N ASN A 65 -51.09 -39.02 16.91
CA ASN A 65 -50.34 -39.47 18.10
C ASN A 65 -49.52 -40.79 17.88
N GLU A 66 -49.26 -41.13 16.62
CA GLU A 66 -48.46 -42.27 16.14
C GLU A 66 -47.00 -41.88 15.87
N ASP A 67 -46.07 -42.83 15.90
CA ASP A 67 -44.67 -42.59 15.54
C ASP A 67 -44.54 -42.24 14.04
N VAL A 68 -43.84 -41.15 13.70
CA VAL A 68 -43.56 -40.81 12.29
C VAL A 68 -42.51 -41.76 11.73
N SER A 69 -42.80 -42.35 10.57
CA SER A 69 -41.94 -43.37 9.94
C SER A 69 -41.65 -43.09 8.46
N PHE A 70 -42.37 -42.14 7.86
CA PHE A 70 -42.28 -41.81 6.44
C PHE A 70 -42.05 -40.31 6.25
N VAL A 71 -41.55 -39.93 5.08
CA VAL A 71 -41.52 -38.54 4.60
C VAL A 71 -42.42 -38.46 3.38
N CYS A 72 -43.36 -37.52 3.40
CA CYS A 72 -44.10 -37.16 2.19
C CYS A 72 -43.21 -36.28 1.31
N ASN A 73 -42.77 -36.78 0.17
CA ASN A 73 -41.85 -36.09 -0.74
C ASN A 73 -42.52 -34.89 -1.43
N THR A 74 -43.84 -34.93 -1.62
CA THR A 74 -44.62 -33.82 -2.20
C THR A 74 -44.72 -32.63 -1.24
N CYS A 75 -44.92 -32.90 0.05
CA CYS A 75 -45.13 -31.88 1.08
C CYS A 75 -43.85 -31.55 1.88
N ASN A 76 -42.79 -32.35 1.72
CA ASN A 76 -41.53 -32.29 2.45
C ASN A 76 -41.70 -32.29 3.98
N VAL A 77 -42.55 -33.19 4.50
CA VAL A 77 -42.85 -33.34 5.93
C VAL A 77 -42.80 -34.80 6.37
N ALA A 78 -42.38 -35.05 7.62
CA ALA A 78 -42.43 -36.37 8.24
C ALA A 78 -43.87 -36.72 8.65
N VAL A 79 -44.31 -37.93 8.34
CA VAL A 79 -45.69 -38.39 8.50
C VAL A 79 -45.75 -39.82 9.09
N CYS A 80 -46.84 -40.16 9.79
CA CYS A 80 -47.12 -41.52 10.26
C CYS A 80 -47.92 -42.32 9.21
N SER A 81 -48.16 -43.60 9.46
CA SER A 81 -48.91 -44.50 8.57
C SER A 81 -50.32 -44.00 8.28
N SER A 82 -51.03 -43.47 9.30
CA SER A 82 -52.38 -42.93 9.14
C SER A 82 -52.43 -41.68 8.24
N CYS A 83 -51.38 -40.85 8.24
CA CYS A 83 -51.27 -39.72 7.30
C CYS A 83 -51.08 -40.19 5.84
N VAL A 84 -50.36 -41.29 5.62
CA VAL A 84 -50.09 -41.82 4.27
C VAL A 84 -51.38 -42.27 3.58
N THR A 85 -52.28 -42.92 4.31
CA THR A 85 -53.57 -43.38 3.78
C THR A 85 -54.69 -42.33 3.87
N GLY A 86 -54.54 -41.33 4.74
CA GLY A 86 -55.48 -40.23 4.93
C GLY A 86 -55.10 -38.96 4.17
N SER A 87 -54.66 -37.93 4.91
CA SER A 87 -54.46 -36.57 4.42
C SER A 87 -53.41 -36.41 3.32
N HIS A 88 -52.48 -37.36 3.17
CA HIS A 88 -51.48 -37.38 2.10
C HIS A 88 -51.71 -38.49 1.07
N SER A 89 -52.90 -39.10 1.03
CA SER A 89 -53.22 -40.16 0.08
C SER A 89 -52.95 -39.73 -1.37
N GLY A 90 -52.23 -40.55 -2.12
CA GLY A 90 -51.81 -40.27 -3.50
C GLY A 90 -50.50 -39.49 -3.66
N HIS A 91 -49.83 -39.09 -2.58
CA HIS A 91 -48.48 -38.50 -2.65
C HIS A 91 -47.36 -39.54 -2.73
N ALA A 92 -46.16 -39.11 -3.12
CA ALA A 92 -44.96 -39.94 -3.07
C ALA A 92 -44.35 -39.94 -1.66
N PHE A 93 -43.90 -41.11 -1.20
CA PHE A 93 -43.34 -41.28 0.13
C PHE A 93 -41.99 -41.99 0.09
N SER A 94 -41.16 -41.67 1.08
CA SER A 94 -39.89 -42.33 1.37
C SER A 94 -39.84 -42.73 2.85
N LYS A 95 -39.03 -43.73 3.21
CA LYS A 95 -38.82 -44.07 4.63
C LYS A 95 -38.03 -42.96 5.29
N LEU A 96 -38.45 -42.55 6.47
CA LEU A 96 -37.81 -41.44 7.19
C LEU A 96 -36.33 -41.67 7.44
N LEU A 97 -35.95 -42.87 7.89
CA LEU A 97 -34.55 -43.20 8.17
C LEU A 97 -33.66 -43.21 6.92
N ASP A 98 -34.18 -43.69 5.79
CA ASP A 98 -33.46 -43.70 4.50
C ASP A 98 -33.26 -42.26 4.00
N SER A 99 -34.31 -41.43 4.06
CA SER A 99 -34.26 -40.02 3.67
C SER A 99 -33.32 -39.20 4.56
N ILE A 100 -33.31 -39.47 5.88
CA ILE A 100 -32.34 -38.85 6.81
C ILE A 100 -30.92 -39.26 6.43
N SER A 101 -30.69 -40.54 6.15
CA SER A 101 -29.35 -41.05 5.81
C SER A 101 -28.84 -40.44 4.50
N GLN A 102 -29.68 -40.40 3.47
CA GLN A 102 -29.36 -39.79 2.18
C GLN A 102 -29.11 -38.28 2.29
N LEU A 103 -29.94 -37.55 3.05
CA LEU A 103 -29.75 -36.12 3.27
C LEU A 103 -28.48 -35.83 4.07
N LYS A 104 -28.18 -36.63 5.10
CA LYS A 104 -26.93 -36.51 5.86
C LYS A 104 -25.71 -36.69 4.96
N GLU A 105 -25.71 -37.73 4.13
CA GLU A 105 -24.61 -37.99 3.20
C GLU A 105 -24.46 -36.87 2.16
N THR A 106 -25.57 -36.46 1.54
CA THR A 106 -25.60 -35.40 0.52
C THR A 106 -25.13 -34.07 1.10
N ASN A 107 -25.70 -33.64 2.24
CA ASN A 107 -25.33 -32.38 2.88
C ASN A 107 -23.87 -32.39 3.36
N THR A 108 -23.41 -33.53 3.91
CA THR A 108 -22.01 -33.65 4.35
C THR A 108 -21.06 -33.55 3.17
N THR A 109 -21.38 -34.19 2.05
CA THR A 109 -20.55 -34.19 0.84
C THR A 109 -20.53 -32.81 0.18
N ASP A 110 -21.68 -32.18 -0.02
CA ASP A 110 -21.79 -30.83 -0.59
C ASP A 110 -21.08 -29.79 0.29
N LEU A 111 -21.29 -29.84 1.61
CA LEU A 111 -20.61 -28.94 2.55
C LEU A 111 -19.10 -29.13 2.50
N ARG A 112 -18.61 -30.37 2.53
CA ARG A 112 -17.17 -30.66 2.45
C ARG A 112 -16.56 -30.14 1.15
N SER A 113 -17.25 -30.32 0.02
CA SER A 113 -16.79 -29.81 -1.27
C SER A 113 -16.70 -28.28 -1.28
N LYS A 114 -17.74 -27.58 -0.80
CA LYS A 114 -17.75 -26.11 -0.72
C LYS A 114 -16.70 -25.56 0.24
N VAL A 115 -16.51 -26.20 1.39
CA VAL A 115 -15.47 -25.83 2.35
C VAL A 115 -14.09 -26.03 1.74
N HIS A 116 -13.87 -27.13 1.01
CA HIS A 116 -12.62 -27.36 0.31
C HIS A 116 -12.35 -26.30 -0.75
N GLU A 117 -13.31 -26.00 -1.62
CA GLU A 117 -13.19 -24.97 -2.65
C GLU A 117 -12.94 -23.58 -2.04
N ALA A 118 -13.71 -23.20 -1.01
CA ALA A 118 -13.52 -21.93 -0.31
C ALA A 118 -12.12 -21.83 0.33
N THR A 119 -11.59 -22.93 0.85
CA THR A 119 -10.24 -22.97 1.41
C THR A 119 -9.17 -22.79 0.33
N GLN A 120 -9.33 -23.39 -0.85
CA GLN A 120 -8.40 -23.19 -1.97
C GLN A 120 -8.46 -21.75 -2.50
N ASN A 121 -9.67 -21.21 -2.69
CA ASN A 121 -9.86 -19.83 -3.14
C ASN A 121 -9.26 -18.84 -2.14
N MET A 122 -9.42 -19.07 -0.84
CA MET A 122 -8.80 -18.24 0.21
C MET A 122 -7.27 -18.22 0.07
N LYS A 123 -6.62 -19.38 -0.13
CA LYS A 123 -5.17 -19.45 -0.34
C LYS A 123 -4.72 -18.71 -1.58
N GLN A 124 -5.45 -18.85 -2.69
CA GLN A 124 -5.13 -18.13 -3.94
C GLN A 124 -5.26 -16.62 -3.77
N ILE A 125 -6.26 -16.15 -3.01
CA ILE A 125 -6.41 -14.72 -2.68
C ILE A 125 -5.22 -14.25 -1.83
N GLU A 126 -4.83 -15.00 -0.80
CA GLU A 126 -3.67 -14.66 0.05
C GLU A 126 -2.36 -14.60 -0.76
N GLU A 127 -2.13 -15.56 -1.65
CA GLU A 127 -0.98 -15.56 -2.57
C GLU A 127 -1.04 -14.39 -3.55
N GLY A 128 -2.23 -14.10 -4.10
CA GLY A 128 -2.48 -12.97 -4.99
C GLY A 128 -2.19 -11.62 -4.32
N LEU A 129 -2.59 -11.45 -3.06
CA LEU A 129 -2.29 -10.25 -2.27
C LEU A 129 -0.78 -10.08 -2.07
N LYS A 130 -0.06 -11.13 -1.66
CA LYS A 130 1.40 -11.08 -1.52
C LYS A 130 2.09 -10.73 -2.84
N ALA A 131 1.66 -11.34 -3.94
CA ALA A 131 2.21 -11.06 -5.26
C ALA A 131 1.90 -9.63 -5.73
N PHE A 132 0.74 -9.08 -5.37
CA PHE A 132 0.38 -7.70 -5.64
C PHE A 132 1.27 -6.72 -4.86
N ASP A 133 1.47 -6.97 -3.56
CA ASP A 133 2.35 -6.14 -2.73
C ASP A 133 3.79 -6.10 -3.27
N VAL A 134 4.34 -7.25 -3.66
CA VAL A 134 5.67 -7.33 -4.29
C VAL A 134 5.75 -6.51 -5.59
N LYS A 135 4.68 -6.49 -6.40
CA LYS A 135 4.63 -5.66 -7.63
C LYS A 135 4.61 -4.17 -7.29
N VAL A 136 3.83 -3.78 -6.28
CA VAL A 136 3.78 -2.38 -5.81
C VAL A 136 5.15 -1.94 -5.30
N GLU A 137 5.80 -2.74 -4.46
CA GLU A 137 7.15 -2.48 -3.98
C GLU A 137 8.16 -2.34 -5.12
N GLY A 138 8.08 -3.21 -6.13
CA GLY A 138 8.92 -3.13 -7.32
C GLY A 138 8.76 -1.82 -8.10
N ILE A 139 7.52 -1.35 -8.28
CA ILE A 139 7.23 -0.08 -8.95
C ILE A 139 7.75 1.10 -8.11
N VAL A 140 7.49 1.10 -6.80
CA VAL A 140 7.99 2.15 -5.87
C VAL A 140 9.52 2.24 -5.92
N LYS A 141 10.20 1.09 -5.91
CA LYS A 141 11.65 1.01 -6.03
C LYS A 141 12.13 1.60 -7.36
N ALA A 142 11.50 1.22 -8.48
CA ALA A 142 11.86 1.75 -9.80
C ALA A 142 11.71 3.28 -9.89
N ILE A 143 10.61 3.84 -9.37
CA ILE A 143 10.39 5.29 -9.31
C ILE A 143 11.49 5.97 -8.47
N THR A 144 11.86 5.37 -7.33
CA THR A 144 12.88 5.89 -6.43
C THR A 144 14.28 5.88 -7.06
N GLU A 145 14.63 4.80 -7.76
CA GLU A 145 15.89 4.68 -8.49
C GLU A 145 16.00 5.71 -9.61
N GLU A 146 14.92 5.92 -10.37
CA GLU A 146 14.89 6.93 -11.43
C GLU A 146 15.06 8.34 -10.88
N GLY A 147 14.37 8.67 -9.78
CA GLY A 147 14.55 9.95 -9.09
C GLY A 147 15.99 10.17 -8.60
N THR A 148 16.65 9.10 -8.15
CA THR A 148 18.05 9.14 -7.71
C THR A 148 19.01 9.40 -8.89
N LYS A 149 18.75 8.81 -10.06
CA LYS A 149 19.52 9.11 -11.28
C LYS A 149 19.34 10.56 -11.70
N ILE A 150 18.11 11.06 -11.73
CA ILE A 150 17.81 12.46 -12.08
C ILE A 150 18.56 13.41 -11.14
N LYS A 151 18.50 13.17 -9.82
CA LYS A 151 19.23 13.96 -8.84
C LYS A 151 20.74 13.97 -9.11
N THR A 152 21.33 12.79 -9.39
CA THR A 152 22.76 12.67 -9.69
C THR A 152 23.16 13.48 -10.93
N MET A 153 22.30 13.49 -11.96
CA MET A 153 22.52 14.32 -13.16
C MET A 153 22.48 15.82 -12.83
N VAL A 154 21.54 16.26 -12.00
CA VAL A 154 21.44 17.65 -11.53
C VAL A 154 22.70 18.05 -10.73
N ASP A 155 23.10 17.23 -9.76
CA ASP A 155 24.28 17.47 -8.92
C ASP A 155 25.57 17.57 -9.76
N LYS A 156 25.68 16.74 -10.80
CA LYS A 156 26.78 16.81 -11.78
C LYS A 156 26.75 18.13 -12.55
N CYS A 157 25.61 18.54 -13.09
CA CYS A 157 25.49 19.82 -13.79
C CYS A 157 25.84 21.03 -12.92
N ILE A 158 25.43 21.01 -11.64
CA ILE A 158 25.80 22.04 -10.67
C ILE A 158 27.32 22.09 -10.50
N SER A 159 27.93 20.93 -10.25
CA SER A 159 29.39 20.81 -10.04
C SER A 159 30.18 21.30 -11.25
N GLU A 160 29.76 20.95 -12.46
CA GLU A 160 30.40 21.39 -13.71
C GLU A 160 30.30 22.91 -13.90
N LYS A 161 29.12 23.51 -13.65
CA LYS A 161 28.95 24.97 -13.76
C LYS A 161 29.81 25.72 -12.75
N ILE A 162 29.86 25.26 -11.51
CA ILE A 162 30.71 25.86 -10.47
C ILE A 162 32.19 25.73 -10.85
N ALA A 163 32.63 24.55 -11.30
CA ALA A 163 34.02 24.32 -11.70
C ALA A 163 34.41 25.23 -12.88
N SER A 164 33.52 25.38 -13.86
CA SER A 164 33.75 26.25 -15.02
C SER A 164 33.94 27.72 -14.62
N VAL A 165 33.07 28.26 -13.76
CA VAL A 165 33.19 29.64 -13.27
C VAL A 165 34.50 29.84 -12.49
N LYS A 166 34.87 28.88 -11.63
CA LYS A 166 36.11 28.94 -10.84
C LYS A 166 37.36 28.90 -11.73
N ASP A 167 37.39 28.02 -12.73
CA ASP A 167 38.53 27.92 -13.66
C ASP A 167 38.71 29.19 -14.50
N GLN A 168 37.63 29.73 -15.05
CA GLN A 168 37.66 30.99 -15.80
C GLN A 168 38.12 32.17 -14.92
N SER A 169 37.56 32.27 -13.71
CA SER A 169 37.94 33.31 -12.75
C SER A 169 39.42 33.20 -12.36
N ARG A 170 39.93 31.97 -12.19
CA ARG A 170 41.35 31.74 -11.90
C ARG A 170 42.25 32.20 -13.04
N LYS A 171 41.94 31.83 -14.28
CA LYS A 171 42.73 32.23 -15.47
C LYS A 171 42.81 33.74 -15.61
N GLU A 172 41.69 34.43 -15.40
CA GLU A 172 41.64 35.89 -15.53
C GLU A 172 42.38 36.58 -14.38
N ARG A 173 42.24 36.07 -13.16
CA ARG A 173 43.04 36.51 -12.02
C ARG A 173 44.54 36.33 -12.27
N ASP A 174 44.95 35.19 -12.80
CA ASP A 174 46.38 34.92 -13.06
C ASP A 174 46.97 35.91 -14.09
N LYS A 175 46.19 36.36 -15.08
CA LYS A 175 46.61 37.44 -16.01
C LYS A 175 46.76 38.78 -15.28
N LEU A 176 45.78 39.15 -14.45
CA LEU A 176 45.81 40.40 -13.69
C LEU A 176 46.97 40.41 -12.68
N THR A 177 47.28 39.28 -12.04
CA THR A 177 48.43 39.14 -11.14
C THR A 177 49.74 39.38 -11.88
N LYS A 178 49.94 38.79 -13.07
CA LYS A 178 51.16 39.02 -13.87
C LYS A 178 51.31 40.49 -14.26
N LEU A 179 50.21 41.12 -14.70
CA LEU A 179 50.22 42.54 -15.04
C LEU A 179 50.57 43.41 -13.83
N LEU A 180 50.08 43.04 -12.64
CA LEU A 180 50.42 43.72 -11.38
C LEU A 180 51.91 43.57 -11.05
N GLU A 181 52.46 42.36 -11.13
CA GLU A 181 53.88 42.08 -10.89
C GLU A 181 54.77 42.87 -11.85
N ASP A 182 54.47 42.86 -13.14
CA ASP A 182 55.24 43.61 -14.14
C ASP A 182 55.17 45.13 -13.88
N THR A 183 53.98 45.64 -13.51
CA THR A 183 53.80 47.08 -13.19
C THR A 183 54.57 47.46 -11.93
N GLN A 184 54.65 46.57 -10.93
CA GLN A 184 55.46 46.79 -9.73
C GLN A 184 56.96 46.82 -10.06
N MET A 185 57.42 45.99 -10.99
CA MET A 185 58.82 46.02 -11.47
C MET A 185 59.14 47.33 -12.18
N ASP A 186 58.28 47.79 -13.08
CA ASP A 186 58.45 49.07 -13.78
C ASP A 186 58.46 50.25 -12.80
N LEU A 187 57.57 50.24 -11.78
CA LEU A 187 57.53 51.25 -10.73
C LEU A 187 58.82 51.27 -9.90
N LYS A 188 59.37 50.10 -9.57
CA LYS A 188 60.64 50.00 -8.83
C LYS A 188 61.79 50.55 -9.67
N ALA A 189 61.88 50.16 -10.94
CA ALA A 189 62.88 50.69 -11.87
C ALA A 189 62.79 52.22 -11.99
N GLY A 190 61.58 52.77 -12.12
CA GLY A 190 61.33 54.21 -12.12
C GLY A 190 61.82 54.91 -10.86
N ARG A 191 61.51 54.36 -9.68
CA ARG A 191 62.00 54.90 -8.39
C ARG A 191 63.52 54.85 -8.26
N ASP A 192 64.16 53.81 -8.79
CA ASP A 192 65.63 53.68 -8.74
C ASP A 192 66.31 54.68 -9.70
N LEU A 193 65.72 54.93 -10.87
CA LEU A 193 66.16 56.01 -11.77
C LEU A 193 66.00 57.39 -11.12
N ASP A 194 64.85 57.65 -10.49
CA ASP A 194 64.58 58.91 -9.78
C ASP A 194 65.64 59.20 -8.70
N LYS A 195 65.95 58.21 -7.84
CA LYS A 195 67.05 58.31 -6.86
C LYS A 195 68.40 58.60 -7.53
N LYS A 196 68.69 57.95 -8.65
CA LYS A 196 69.96 58.13 -9.37
C LYS A 196 70.08 59.52 -9.99
N ILE A 197 68.99 60.07 -10.52
CA ILE A 197 68.93 61.47 -10.99
C ILE A 197 69.20 62.42 -9.83
N HIS A 198 68.55 62.20 -8.67
CA HIS A 198 68.76 63.00 -7.48
C HIS A 198 70.23 63.05 -7.04
N GLU A 199 70.92 61.91 -7.04
CA GLU A 199 72.36 61.86 -6.70
C GLU A 199 73.24 62.54 -7.76
N LEU A 200 72.99 62.30 -9.05
CA LEU A 200 73.76 62.93 -10.13
C LEU A 200 73.68 64.45 -10.09
N ASN A 201 72.53 65.02 -9.75
CA ASN A 201 72.32 66.47 -9.65
C ASN A 201 73.19 67.15 -8.58
N LYS A 202 73.88 66.39 -7.72
CA LYS A 202 74.86 66.91 -6.75
C LYS A 202 76.27 67.09 -7.36
N THR A 203 76.49 66.64 -8.60
CA THR A 203 77.80 66.66 -9.28
C THR A 203 78.18 68.06 -9.74
N ARG A 204 79.42 68.52 -9.50
CA ARG A 204 79.92 69.86 -9.87
C ARG A 204 80.61 69.94 -11.25
N ASN A 205 80.57 68.88 -12.04
CA ASN A 205 81.20 68.81 -13.36
C ASN A 205 80.13 68.66 -14.44
N ASP A 206 79.80 69.78 -15.09
CA ASP A 206 78.67 69.87 -16.02
C ASP A 206 78.82 68.96 -17.24
N GLY A 207 80.04 68.76 -17.74
CA GLY A 207 80.30 67.86 -18.87
C GLY A 207 80.03 66.40 -18.56
N LYS A 208 80.47 65.91 -17.39
CA LYS A 208 80.18 64.54 -16.91
C LYS A 208 78.71 64.35 -16.51
N LEU A 209 78.09 65.39 -15.96
CA LEU A 209 76.68 65.40 -15.63
C LEU A 209 75.82 65.26 -16.90
N LEU A 210 76.12 66.05 -17.94
CA LEU A 210 75.44 66.00 -19.23
C LEU A 210 75.50 64.60 -19.85
N GLN A 211 76.70 63.99 -19.94
CA GLN A 211 76.86 62.63 -20.47
C GLN A 211 76.06 61.59 -19.66
N SER A 212 75.99 61.74 -18.34
CA SER A 212 75.28 60.79 -17.47
C SER A 212 73.76 60.92 -17.59
N LEU A 213 73.24 62.15 -17.69
CA LEU A 213 71.81 62.42 -17.90
C LEU A 213 71.34 61.99 -19.30
N GLN A 214 72.17 62.18 -20.33
CA GLN A 214 71.87 61.68 -21.67
C GLN A 214 71.67 60.16 -21.67
N LYS A 215 72.56 59.41 -21.00
CA LYS A 215 72.39 57.95 -20.84
C LYS A 215 71.10 57.59 -20.09
N LEU A 216 70.73 58.36 -19.05
CA LEU A 216 69.49 58.12 -18.32
C LEU A 216 68.24 58.40 -19.16
N THR A 217 68.32 59.34 -20.10
CA THR A 217 67.21 59.64 -21.02
C THR A 217 66.80 58.39 -21.81
N ASP A 218 67.76 57.59 -22.27
CA ASP A 218 67.50 56.33 -22.97
C ASP A 218 66.84 55.27 -22.08
N TYR A 219 67.15 55.25 -20.78
CA TYR A 219 66.53 54.33 -19.82
C TYR A 219 65.11 54.78 -19.44
N ILE A 220 64.89 56.09 -19.26
CA ILE A 220 63.57 56.66 -18.98
C ILE A 220 62.63 56.43 -20.16
N ALA A 221 63.11 56.61 -21.40
CA ALA A 221 62.33 56.37 -22.61
C ALA A 221 61.82 54.91 -22.74
N LYS A 222 62.48 53.96 -22.06
CA LYS A 222 62.07 52.55 -22.03
C LYS A 222 61.06 52.22 -20.93
N LEU A 223 60.88 53.10 -19.95
CA LEU A 223 59.83 52.93 -18.95
C LEU A 223 58.47 53.12 -19.62
N THR A 224 57.55 52.22 -19.32
CA THR A 224 56.18 52.29 -19.82
C THR A 224 55.22 52.37 -18.67
N VAL A 225 54.25 53.29 -18.75
CA VAL A 225 53.12 53.34 -17.81
C VAL A 225 52.00 52.51 -18.43
N LYS A 226 51.74 51.35 -17.83
CA LYS A 226 50.67 50.47 -18.30
C LYS A 226 49.31 51.05 -17.91
N PRO A 227 48.33 51.08 -18.82
CA PRO A 227 46.98 51.55 -18.48
C PRO A 227 46.31 50.60 -17.51
N ILE A 228 45.35 51.11 -16.74
CA ILE A 228 44.51 50.29 -15.86
C ILE A 228 43.71 49.33 -16.75
N PRO A 229 43.78 48.01 -16.53
CA PRO A 229 43.01 47.06 -17.33
C PRO A 229 41.52 47.17 -17.01
N GLU A 230 40.68 46.76 -17.95
CA GLU A 230 39.27 46.48 -17.65
C GLU A 230 39.16 45.23 -16.80
N PHE A 231 38.38 45.30 -15.72
CA PHE A 231 38.13 44.16 -14.86
C PHE A 231 36.94 43.34 -15.37
N PRO A 232 37.02 42.00 -15.33
CA PRO A 232 35.94 41.15 -15.83
C PRO A 232 34.67 41.33 -15.00
N ASN A 233 33.54 41.56 -15.66
CA ASN A 233 32.23 41.48 -15.02
C ASN A 233 31.73 40.03 -15.01
N ILE A 234 31.28 39.54 -13.85
CA ILE A 234 30.75 38.18 -13.69
C ILE A 234 29.26 38.27 -13.36
N GLN A 235 28.41 37.68 -14.20
CA GLN A 235 26.96 37.67 -14.03
C GLN A 235 26.40 36.26 -14.19
N TYR A 236 25.42 35.91 -13.36
CA TYR A 236 24.65 34.66 -13.46
C TYR A 236 23.17 34.99 -13.67
N THR A 237 22.58 34.43 -14.72
CA THR A 237 21.14 34.56 -14.99
C THR A 237 20.49 33.18 -14.82
N ALA A 238 19.65 33.05 -13.81
CA ALA A 238 18.92 31.81 -13.57
C ALA A 238 17.80 31.60 -14.60
N LYS A 239 17.57 30.35 -14.97
CA LYS A 239 16.33 29.93 -15.64
C LYS A 239 15.39 29.31 -14.60
N SER A 240 14.08 29.44 -14.78
CA SER A 240 13.07 28.76 -13.97
C SER A 240 12.73 27.39 -14.57
N ALA A 241 12.46 26.44 -13.68
CA ALA A 241 11.82 25.17 -14.00
C ALA A 241 10.58 25.03 -13.11
N THR A 242 9.56 24.35 -13.60
CA THR A 242 8.30 24.10 -12.90
C THR A 242 8.25 22.68 -12.35
N ASP A 243 7.38 22.46 -11.35
CA ASP A 243 7.10 21.10 -10.87
C ASP A 243 6.59 20.18 -11.98
N ASN A 244 5.91 20.73 -12.99
CA ASN A 244 5.48 19.95 -14.15
C ASN A 244 6.67 19.46 -14.99
N ASP A 245 7.68 20.30 -15.20
CA ASP A 245 8.90 19.90 -15.91
C ASP A 245 9.60 18.76 -15.18
N VAL A 246 9.62 18.79 -13.84
CA VAL A 246 10.19 17.71 -13.02
C VAL A 246 9.34 16.44 -13.09
N LYS A 247 7.99 16.56 -13.02
CA LYS A 247 7.08 15.41 -13.12
C LYS A 247 7.21 14.69 -14.46
N GLN A 248 7.42 15.42 -15.56
CA GLN A 248 7.60 14.85 -16.89
C GLN A 248 8.89 14.04 -17.07
N LEU A 249 9.84 14.14 -16.12
CA LEU A 249 11.03 13.29 -16.12
C LEU A 249 10.74 11.86 -15.63
N PHE A 250 9.58 11.63 -14.99
CA PHE A 250 9.17 10.31 -14.51
C PHE A 250 8.20 9.63 -15.48
N GLY A 251 8.24 8.30 -15.50
CA GLY A 251 7.25 7.50 -16.21
C GLY A 251 5.87 7.48 -15.52
N ASN A 252 4.87 6.94 -16.22
CA ASN A 252 3.52 6.75 -15.68
C ASN A 252 3.33 5.32 -15.16
N TYR A 253 2.41 5.13 -14.22
CA TYR A 253 1.95 3.81 -13.77
C TYR A 253 0.42 3.71 -13.88
N ILE A 254 -0.09 2.49 -14.09
CA ILE A 254 -1.51 2.20 -14.21
C ILE A 254 -1.81 0.98 -13.34
N ILE A 255 -2.87 1.06 -12.54
CA ILE A 255 -3.46 -0.08 -11.84
C ILE A 255 -4.82 -0.33 -12.51
N SER A 256 -4.98 -1.48 -13.16
CA SER A 256 -6.18 -1.84 -13.91
C SER A 256 -6.95 -2.98 -13.23
N ASP A 257 -8.26 -2.84 -13.15
CA ASP A 257 -9.17 -3.90 -12.67
C ASP A 257 -9.38 -4.95 -13.77
N ASN A 258 -8.79 -6.14 -13.61
CA ASN A 258 -9.19 -7.31 -14.38
C ASN A 258 -10.38 -7.99 -13.67
N LYS A 259 -11.61 -7.54 -13.94
CA LYS A 259 -12.81 -8.22 -13.44
C LYS A 259 -13.03 -9.52 -14.22
N GLN A 260 -12.78 -10.67 -13.60
CA GLN A 260 -13.37 -11.94 -14.03
C GLN A 260 -14.74 -12.08 -13.36
N GLU A 261 -15.79 -12.15 -14.19
CA GLU A 261 -17.17 -12.36 -13.74
C GLU A 261 -17.32 -13.76 -13.11
N VAL A 262 -17.61 -13.83 -11.81
CA VAL A 262 -18.02 -15.08 -11.16
C VAL A 262 -19.54 -15.07 -11.01
N ASN A 263 -20.18 -16.02 -11.69
CA ASN A 263 -21.63 -16.15 -11.84
C ASN A 263 -22.32 -16.62 -10.53
N PRO A 264 -23.26 -15.85 -9.94
CA PRO A 264 -23.90 -16.22 -8.68
C PRO A 264 -25.13 -17.12 -8.89
N LYS A 265 -24.98 -18.44 -8.73
CA LYS A 265 -26.13 -19.36 -8.68
C LYS A 265 -26.75 -19.43 -7.27
N GLU A 266 -27.91 -18.78 -7.17
CA GLU A 266 -29.15 -19.12 -6.45
C GLU A 266 -29.08 -19.89 -5.11
N ARG A 267 -29.41 -19.18 -4.03
CA ARG A 267 -29.74 -19.78 -2.71
C ARG A 267 -31.24 -20.08 -2.63
N GLY A 268 -31.62 -21.35 -2.75
CA GLY A 268 -32.97 -21.83 -2.46
C GLY A 268 -33.30 -21.75 -0.97
N ARG A 269 -34.43 -21.11 -0.62
CA ARG A 269 -35.02 -21.10 0.74
C ARG A 269 -36.00 -22.27 0.85
N TYR A 270 -35.73 -23.24 1.71
CA TYR A 270 -36.73 -24.23 2.12
C TYR A 270 -37.62 -23.60 3.22
N LEU A 271 -38.85 -23.27 2.86
CA LEU A 271 -39.90 -22.84 3.79
C LEU A 271 -40.75 -24.06 4.16
N TYR A 272 -40.67 -24.49 5.42
CA TYR A 272 -41.56 -25.51 5.98
C TYR A 272 -42.93 -24.90 6.28
N ARG A 273 -43.84 -24.89 5.30
CA ARG A 273 -45.29 -24.77 5.52
C ARG A 273 -46.05 -25.25 4.28
N CYS A 274 -46.83 -26.32 4.43
CA CYS A 274 -47.72 -26.82 3.39
C CYS A 274 -48.96 -25.92 3.32
N ASN A 275 -49.15 -25.20 2.21
CA ASN A 275 -50.35 -24.39 1.93
C ASN A 275 -51.34 -25.13 1.00
N LYS A 276 -51.24 -26.46 0.86
CA LYS A 276 -52.06 -27.26 -0.09
C LYS A 276 -52.83 -28.42 0.53
N CYS A 277 -52.68 -28.63 1.83
CA CYS A 277 -53.54 -29.51 2.60
C CYS A 277 -54.28 -28.58 3.56
N GLY A 278 -55.60 -28.48 3.42
CA GLY A 278 -56.45 -27.60 4.23
C GLY A 278 -56.33 -27.90 5.72
#